data_AF-A0A0J5P5F7-F1
#
_entry.id   AF-A0A0J5P5F7-F1
#
_cell.length_a   1.000
_cell.length_b   1.000
_cell.length_c   1.000
_cell.angle_alpha   90.00
_cell.angle_beta   90.00
_cell.angle_gamma   90.00
#
_symmetry.space_group_name_H-M   'P 1'
#
loop_
_entity.id
_entity.type
_entity.pdbx_description
1 polymer ?
#
loop_
_entity_poly.entity_id
_entity_poly.type
_entity_poly.pdbx_seq_one_letter_code
_entity_poly.pdbx_strand_id
1 'polypeptide(L)'
;MAKLYYSVLTTYGAQAFANAIANNRALHIQKMAVGDGNGRTVTPDSTRTALAREKYKANISAISRDPRNNKQVIFELTIPENIGGFWIRE
;
A
#
# COMPACT_ATOMS: atom_id res chain seq x y z
N MET A 1 -8.65 -19.35 12.39
CA MET A 1 -7.23 -19.37 11.98
C MET A 1 -6.78 -17.93 11.74
N ALA A 2 -5.62 -17.52 12.25
CA ALA A 2 -5.09 -16.16 11.99
C ALA A 2 -4.63 -16.05 10.52
N LYS A 3 -4.97 -14.97 9.84
CA LYS A 3 -4.55 -14.73 8.45
C LYS A 3 -3.06 -14.39 8.44
N LEU A 4 -2.25 -15.21 7.75
CA LEU A 4 -0.79 -15.05 7.72
C LEU A 4 -0.35 -13.75 7.03
N TYR A 5 -1.14 -13.27 6.04
CA TYR A 5 -0.88 -12.05 5.30
C TYR A 5 -2.13 -11.19 5.19
N TYR A 6 -2.06 -9.95 5.65
CA TYR A 6 -3.16 -9.00 5.60
C TYR A 6 -2.62 -7.58 5.51
N SER A 7 -3.48 -6.67 5.08
CA SER A 7 -3.22 -5.24 5.07
C SER A 7 -4.11 -4.57 6.10
N VAL A 8 -3.59 -3.51 6.72
CA VAL A 8 -4.37 -2.60 7.56
C VAL A 8 -4.31 -1.21 6.96
N LEU A 9 -5.40 -0.46 7.11
CA LEU A 9 -5.36 0.97 6.85
C LEU A 9 -4.72 1.64 8.06
N THR A 10 -3.76 2.55 7.83
CA THR A 10 -3.21 3.34 8.92
C THR A 10 -4.26 4.30 9.46
N THR A 11 -4.10 4.77 10.70
CA THR A 11 -4.98 5.78 11.30
C THR A 11 -5.06 7.02 10.41
N TYR A 12 -3.92 7.44 9.85
CA TYR A 12 -3.86 8.54 8.89
C TYR A 12 -4.64 8.22 7.60
N GLY A 13 -4.43 7.03 7.02
CA GLY A 13 -5.14 6.61 5.81
C GLY A 13 -6.66 6.54 6.02
N ALA A 14 -7.11 6.07 7.17
CA ALA A 14 -8.52 6.00 7.54
C ALA A 14 -9.13 7.40 7.65
N GLN A 15 -8.44 8.34 8.29
CA GLN A 15 -8.87 9.74 8.38
C GLN A 15 -8.90 10.41 7.00
N ALA A 16 -7.88 10.22 6.18
CA ALA A 16 -7.82 10.77 4.82
C ALA A 16 -8.97 10.23 3.95
N PHE A 17 -9.26 8.94 4.04
CA PHE A 17 -10.36 8.30 3.33
C PHE A 17 -11.73 8.80 3.82
N ALA A 18 -11.94 8.89 5.14
CA ALA A 18 -13.17 9.43 5.72
C ALA A 18 -13.40 10.88 5.32
N ASN A 19 -12.36 11.72 5.34
CA ASN A 19 -12.44 13.11 4.91
C ASN A 19 -12.77 13.24 3.42
N ALA A 20 -12.20 12.39 2.57
CA ALA A 20 -12.49 12.36 1.14
C ALA A 20 -13.98 12.05 0.89
N ILE A 21 -14.53 11.05 1.57
CA ILE A 21 -15.96 10.71 1.50
C ILE A 21 -16.84 11.85 2.00
N ALA A 22 -16.57 12.37 3.20
CA ALA A 22 -17.39 13.39 3.83
C ALA A 22 -17.47 14.70 3.01
N ASN A 23 -16.40 15.02 2.27
CA ASN A 23 -16.34 16.23 1.44
C ASN A 23 -16.60 15.96 -0.04
N ASN A 24 -16.97 14.74 -0.42
CA ASN A 24 -17.14 14.32 -1.81
C ASN A 24 -15.94 14.67 -2.71
N ARG A 25 -14.72 14.47 -2.18
CA ARG A 25 -13.44 14.72 -2.87
C ARG A 25 -12.76 13.42 -3.24
N ALA A 26 -12.09 13.38 -4.38
CA ALA A 26 -11.27 12.24 -4.77
C ALA A 26 -10.00 12.16 -3.90
N LEU A 27 -9.63 10.95 -3.48
CA LEU A 27 -8.33 10.70 -2.86
C LEU A 27 -7.27 10.56 -3.95
N HIS A 28 -6.31 11.49 -3.99
CA HIS A 28 -5.21 11.47 -4.95
C HIS A 28 -4.07 10.58 -4.45
N ILE A 29 -4.08 9.31 -4.85
CA ILE A 29 -3.00 8.37 -4.56
C ILE A 29 -2.02 8.39 -5.73
N GLN A 30 -0.78 8.80 -5.49
CA GLN A 30 0.22 8.97 -6.56
C GLN A 30 1.38 7.99 -6.47
N LYS A 31 1.77 7.60 -5.26
CA LYS A 31 2.99 6.81 -5.02
C LYS A 31 2.68 5.55 -4.24
N MET A 32 3.42 4.49 -4.55
CA MET A 32 3.48 3.27 -3.77
C MET A 32 4.92 3.03 -3.35
N ALA A 33 5.10 2.46 -2.17
CA ALA A 33 6.38 2.07 -1.63
C ALA A 33 6.32 0.62 -1.18
N VAL A 34 7.47 -0.06 -1.23
CA VAL A 34 7.66 -1.43 -0.76
C VAL A 34 8.87 -1.48 0.15
N GLY A 35 8.76 -2.31 1.19
CA GLY A 35 9.82 -2.52 2.16
C GLY A 35 10.14 -3.99 2.41
N ASP A 36 11.35 -4.23 2.92
CA ASP A 36 11.84 -5.58 3.21
C ASP A 36 11.79 -5.93 4.71
N GLY A 37 11.18 -5.07 5.54
CA GLY A 37 11.06 -5.29 6.98
C GLY A 37 12.41 -5.41 7.70
N ASN A 38 13.50 -4.93 7.08
CA ASN A 38 14.87 -5.17 7.52
C ASN A 38 15.19 -6.68 7.68
N GLY A 39 14.66 -7.50 6.76
CA GLY A 39 14.84 -8.95 6.74
C GLY A 39 13.94 -9.73 7.69
N ARG A 40 13.04 -9.07 8.43
CA ARG A 40 12.14 -9.69 9.42
C ARG A 40 10.68 -9.56 9.02
N THR A 41 9.85 -10.53 9.41
CA THR A 41 8.39 -10.43 9.25
C THR A 41 7.88 -9.19 9.98
N VAL A 42 7.08 -8.39 9.27
CA VAL A 42 6.45 -7.20 9.82
C VAL A 42 4.99 -7.52 10.12
N THR A 43 4.56 -7.27 11.35
CA THR A 43 3.15 -7.27 11.69
C THR A 43 2.55 -5.92 11.26
N PRO A 44 1.51 -5.90 10.40
CA PRO A 44 0.83 -4.67 10.04
C PRO A 44 0.24 -3.99 11.29
N ASP A 45 0.53 -2.70 11.45
CA ASP A 45 0.10 -1.87 12.58
C ASP A 45 -0.47 -0.54 12.03
N SER A 46 -1.69 -0.20 12.43
CA SER A 46 -2.39 0.99 11.94
C SER A 46 -1.75 2.30 12.40
N THR A 47 -0.95 2.29 13.46
CA THR A 47 -0.27 3.50 13.96
C THR A 47 0.97 3.88 13.16
N ARG A 48 1.45 3.01 12.26
CA ARG A 48 2.65 3.26 11.47
C ARG A 48 2.49 4.45 10.53
N THR A 49 3.52 5.27 10.49
CA THR A 49 3.65 6.42 9.57
C THR A 49 4.67 6.18 8.47
N ALA A 50 5.44 5.08 8.56
CA ALA A 50 6.44 4.67 7.59
C ALA A 50 6.67 3.14 7.60
N LEU A 51 7.23 2.64 6.51
CA LEU A 51 7.76 1.27 6.40
C LEU A 51 8.96 1.11 7.37
N ALA A 52 9.19 -0.10 7.88
CA ALA A 52 10.33 -0.41 8.74
C ALA A 52 11.63 -0.18 7.99
N ARG A 53 11.65 -0.56 6.70
CA ARG A 53 12.73 -0.29 5.78
C ARG A 53 12.21 -0.21 4.35
N GLU A 54 12.01 1.02 3.87
CA GLU A 54 11.67 1.27 2.46
C GLU A 54 12.84 0.84 1.56
N LYS A 55 12.52 0.10 0.49
CA LYS A 55 13.49 -0.39 -0.51
C LYS A 55 13.24 0.21 -1.87
N TYR A 56 11.99 0.50 -2.19
CA TYR A 56 11.62 1.13 -3.44
C TYR A 56 10.35 1.94 -3.28
N LYS A 57 10.31 3.08 -3.97
CA LYS A 57 9.17 3.99 -4.02
C LYS A 57 9.11 4.64 -5.39
N ALA A 58 7.97 4.55 -6.04
CA ALA A 58 7.75 5.19 -7.32
C ALA A 58 6.29 5.63 -7.47
N ASN A 59 6.02 6.32 -8.57
CA ASN A 59 4.64 6.59 -8.96
C ASN A 59 3.93 5.28 -9.28
N ILE A 60 2.63 5.25 -9.01
CA ILE A 60 1.78 4.12 -9.38
C ILE A 60 1.87 3.91 -10.89
N SER A 61 2.15 2.67 -11.29
CA SER A 61 2.35 2.30 -12.70
C SER A 61 1.02 2.19 -13.44
N ALA A 62 -0.02 1.66 -12.78
CA ALA A 62 -1.37 1.60 -13.32
C ALA A 62 -2.44 1.65 -12.23
N ILE A 63 -3.59 2.23 -12.57
CA ILE A 63 -4.79 2.25 -11.74
C ILE A 63 -5.93 1.72 -12.61
N SER A 64 -6.62 0.67 -12.14
CA SER A 64 -7.75 0.09 -12.84
C SER A 64 -8.87 -0.29 -11.86
N ARG A 65 -10.09 -0.43 -12.36
CA ARG A 65 -11.19 -1.02 -11.58
C ARG A 65 -11.14 -2.53 -11.75
N ASP A 66 -11.43 -3.27 -10.68
CA ASP A 66 -11.49 -4.72 -10.77
C ASP A 66 -12.62 -5.14 -11.75
N PRO A 67 -12.32 -5.92 -12.81
CA PRO A 67 -13.31 -6.33 -13.80
C PRO A 67 -14.42 -7.23 -13.22
N ARG A 68 -14.19 -7.88 -12.08
CA ARG A 68 -15.14 -8.75 -11.39
C ARG A 68 -15.90 -8.03 -10.28
N ASN A 69 -15.38 -6.90 -9.80
CA ASN A 69 -16.00 -6.12 -8.74
C ASN A 69 -15.76 -4.62 -8.93
N ASN A 70 -16.74 -3.92 -9.51
CA ASN A 70 -16.65 -2.48 -9.76
C ASN A 70 -16.53 -1.60 -8.50
N LYS A 71 -16.65 -2.17 -7.30
CA LYS A 71 -16.41 -1.51 -6.00
C LYS A 71 -14.95 -1.63 -5.53
N GLN A 72 -14.07 -2.24 -6.32
CA GLN A 72 -12.65 -2.37 -6.03
C GLN A 72 -11.80 -1.65 -7.07
N VAL A 73 -10.70 -1.08 -6.61
CA VAL A 73 -9.67 -0.42 -7.41
C VAL A 73 -8.36 -1.16 -7.19
N ILE A 74 -7.68 -1.47 -8.28
CA ILE A 74 -6.39 -2.14 -8.30
C ILE A 74 -5.32 -1.08 -8.61
N PHE A 75 -4.29 -1.05 -7.76
CA PHE A 75 -3.11 -0.22 -7.94
C PHE A 75 -1.92 -1.13 -8.20
N GLU A 76 -1.19 -0.86 -9.27
CA GLU A 76 -0.03 -1.65 -9.68
C GLU A 76 1.24 -0.83 -9.57
N LEU A 77 2.31 -1.46 -9.08
CA LEU A 77 3.64 -0.88 -9.00
C LEU A 77 4.62 -1.83 -9.71
N THR A 78 5.27 -1.33 -10.77
CA THR A 78 6.35 -2.04 -11.44
C THR A 78 7.67 -1.79 -10.71
N ILE A 79 8.36 -2.87 -10.34
CA ILE A 79 9.71 -2.85 -9.78
C ILE A 79 10.68 -3.28 -10.89
N PRO A 80 11.58 -2.40 -11.35
CA PRO A 80 12.61 -2.77 -12.32
C PRO A 80 13.52 -3.89 -11.78
N GLU A 81 13.97 -4.75 -12.68
CA GLU A 81 14.82 -5.91 -12.33
C GLU A 81 16.13 -5.52 -11.63
N ASN A 82 16.71 -4.37 -11.99
CA ASN A 82 17.94 -3.85 -11.39
C ASN A 82 17.75 -3.28 -9.97
N ILE A 83 16.51 -3.11 -9.49
CA ILE A 83 16.20 -2.63 -8.14
C ILE A 83 15.91 -3.79 -7.17
N GLY A 84 15.65 -5.00 -7.69
CA GLY A 84 15.24 -6.17 -6.91
C GLY A 84 16.29 -6.72 -5.93
N GLY A 85 16.22 -8.03 -5.64
CA GLY A 85 17.15 -8.68 -4.71
C GLY A 85 16.77 -8.55 -3.23
N PHE A 86 15.50 -8.30 -2.93
CA PHE A 86 14.95 -8.27 -1.58
C PHE A 86 13.59 -8.97 -1.50
N TRP A 87 13.21 -9.40 -0.30
CA TRP A 87 11.87 -9.94 -0.03
C TRP A 87 10.92 -8.80 0.30
N ILE A 88 9.75 -8.76 -0.33
CA ILE A 88 8.70 -7.80 0.01
C ILE A 88 8.01 -8.25 1.30
N ARG A 89 7.93 -7.37 2.29
CA ARG A 89 7.34 -7.67 3.61
C ARG A 89 6.35 -6.63 4.12
N GLU A 90 6.30 -5.45 3.49
CA GLU A 90 5.44 -4.32 3.84
C GLU A 90 5.29 -3.36 2.66
#